data_AF-A0A820ESF3-F1
#
_entry.id   AF-A0A820ESF3-F1
#
_cell.length_a   1.000
_cell.length_b   1.000
_cell.length_c   1.000
_cell.angle_alpha   90.00
_cell.angle_beta   90.00
_cell.angle_gamma   90.00
#
_symmetry.space_group_name_H-M   'P 1'
#
loop_
_entity.id
_entity.type
_entity.pdbx_description
1 polymer ?
#
loop_
_entity_poly.entity_id
_entity_poly.type
_entity_poly.pdbx_seq_one_letter_code
_entity_poly.pdbx_strand_id
1 'polypeptide(L)'
;RNPSIVILTSKDNSEVKYMIKDKINNSRNTRIIYRNGDPMSINDLNKLSLNQARSIIILAPKLNNPDVRIIKTILAIRNNPRRNKINFHIIAEIKERINLEAAIIAGGDEALFVYANEIIARIIAQSCRQRGLSVILSSLLSFQGDEIYFKHESALVGRTFYDAVFSYDKCSVIGLMLSDGTVKIFPRLNTIINIGDQIIVIAEDDHKIILSSDYLSRINYEYSGSKSPLLFNHNTVLLSNPVTRRATKIIERNLLLGWNKKAPLIARELDTYVARGSELHILTNSNIINKLNIQHQLLQLNFVVHFLHSLII
;
A
#
# COMPACT_ATOMS: atom_id res chain seq x y z
N ARG A 1 9.14 -23.85 -5.90
CA ARG A 1 10.14 -22.93 -5.32
C ARG A 1 10.33 -23.28 -3.84
N ASN A 2 11.55 -23.11 -3.28
CA ASN A 2 11.85 -23.33 -1.86
C ASN A 2 12.10 -21.98 -1.14
N PRO A 3 11.04 -21.21 -0.81
CA PRO A 3 11.20 -19.91 -0.20
C PRO A 3 11.77 -20.01 1.22
N SER A 4 12.52 -18.98 1.63
CA SER A 4 13.04 -18.88 2.99
C SER A 4 12.91 -17.48 3.55
N ILE A 5 12.54 -17.40 4.83
CA ILE A 5 12.48 -16.16 5.62
C ILE A 5 13.55 -16.27 6.70
N VAL A 6 14.46 -15.30 6.76
CA VAL A 6 15.45 -15.18 7.84
C VAL A 6 15.00 -14.06 8.77
N ILE A 7 14.87 -14.35 10.06
CA ILE A 7 14.43 -13.40 11.09
C ILE A 7 15.61 -13.12 12.03
N LEU A 8 16.04 -11.86 12.10
CA LEU A 8 16.99 -11.35 13.08
C LEU A 8 16.26 -10.62 14.20
N THR A 9 16.53 -10.97 15.45
CA THR A 9 15.96 -10.29 16.62
C THR A 9 16.87 -10.44 17.83
N SER A 10 16.75 -9.54 18.81
CA SER A 10 17.48 -9.63 20.08
C SER A 10 16.93 -10.69 21.02
N LYS A 11 15.75 -11.26 20.73
CA LYS A 11 15.13 -12.34 21.50
C LYS A 11 15.79 -13.70 21.24
N ASP A 12 15.67 -14.62 22.19
CA ASP A 12 16.18 -15.98 22.02
C ASP A 12 15.48 -16.69 20.85
N ASN A 13 16.24 -17.50 20.11
CA ASN A 13 15.71 -18.20 18.93
C ASN A 13 14.58 -19.17 19.28
N SER A 14 14.65 -19.81 20.45
CA SER A 14 13.64 -20.78 20.90
C SER A 14 12.35 -20.07 21.28
N GLU A 15 12.46 -18.93 21.97
CA GLU A 15 11.32 -18.05 22.29
C GLU A 15 10.63 -17.58 21.02
N VAL A 16 11.38 -17.06 20.05
CA VAL A 16 10.82 -16.54 18.79
C VAL A 16 10.16 -17.66 17.99
N LYS A 17 10.80 -18.83 17.92
CA LYS A 17 10.24 -20.01 17.26
C LYS A 17 8.93 -20.45 17.90
N TYR A 18 8.84 -20.42 19.23
CA TYR A 18 7.60 -20.72 19.95
C TYR A 18 6.51 -19.70 19.63
N MET A 19 6.82 -18.40 19.73
CA MET A 19 5.88 -17.31 19.40
C MET A 19 5.34 -17.40 17.98
N ILE A 20 6.18 -17.76 17.00
CA ILE A 20 5.75 -17.92 15.61
C ILE A 20 4.88 -19.16 15.46
N LYS A 21 5.25 -20.30 16.06
CA LYS A 21 4.43 -21.52 16.01
C LYS A 21 3.06 -21.36 16.66
N ASP A 22 2.95 -20.55 17.71
CA ASP A 22 1.66 -20.22 18.36
C ASP A 22 0.70 -19.48 17.41
N LYS A 23 1.25 -18.67 16.48
CA LYS A 23 0.45 -17.86 15.54
C LYS A 23 0.33 -18.47 14.15
N ILE A 24 1.31 -19.26 13.74
CA ILE A 24 1.42 -19.83 12.40
C ILE A 24 1.51 -21.34 12.52
N ASN A 25 0.37 -22.00 12.30
CA ASN A 25 0.26 -23.44 12.39
C ASN A 25 0.89 -24.16 11.18
N ASN A 26 0.98 -23.50 10.02
CA ASN A 26 1.49 -24.09 8.78
C ASN A 26 2.23 -23.05 7.91
N SER A 27 3.53 -23.25 7.69
CA SER A 27 4.35 -22.40 6.80
C SER A 27 4.43 -22.93 5.36
N ARG A 28 3.68 -23.99 5.02
CA ARG A 28 3.71 -24.72 3.75
C ARG A 28 5.15 -25.09 3.37
N ASN A 29 5.63 -24.67 2.20
CA ASN A 29 6.99 -24.89 1.71
C ASN A 29 7.99 -23.79 2.16
N THR A 30 7.58 -22.86 3.02
CA THR A 30 8.45 -21.76 3.48
C THR A 30 9.28 -22.18 4.68
N ARG A 31 10.61 -22.07 4.53
CA ARG A 31 11.57 -22.34 5.60
C ARG A 31 11.87 -21.08 6.40
N ILE A 32 11.62 -21.11 7.71
CA ILE A 32 11.89 -19.98 8.62
C ILE A 32 13.20 -20.24 9.37
N ILE A 33 14.13 -19.29 9.32
CA ILE A 33 15.46 -19.35 9.92
C ILE A 33 15.56 -18.24 10.96
N TYR A 34 15.96 -18.58 12.17
CA TYR A 34 16.06 -17.64 13.29
C TYR A 34 17.53 -17.28 13.55
N ARG A 35 17.79 -16.00 13.78
CA ARG A 35 19.09 -15.47 14.20
C ARG A 35 18.90 -14.53 15.36
N ASN A 36 19.74 -14.69 16.38
CA ASN A 36 19.85 -13.76 17.48
C ASN A 36 20.95 -12.73 17.17
N GLY A 37 20.65 -11.44 17.36
CA GLY A 37 21.59 -10.35 17.20
C GLY A 37 20.93 -8.98 17.11
N ASP A 38 21.76 -7.94 16.96
CA ASP A 38 21.32 -6.55 16.79
C ASP A 38 21.38 -6.12 15.32
N PRO A 39 20.27 -5.67 14.71
CA PRO A 39 20.29 -5.18 13.33
C PRO A 39 21.19 -3.95 13.07
N MET A 40 21.68 -3.27 14.12
CA MET A 40 22.67 -2.20 14.00
C MET A 40 24.12 -2.71 13.99
N SER A 41 24.35 -3.99 14.26
CA SER A 41 25.68 -4.62 14.28
C SER A 41 26.00 -5.24 12.93
N ILE A 42 27.08 -4.76 12.29
CA ILE A 42 27.56 -5.32 11.01
C ILE A 42 27.87 -6.82 11.14
N ASN A 43 28.42 -7.25 12.27
CA ASN A 43 28.73 -8.66 12.53
C ASN A 43 27.47 -9.53 12.56
N ASP A 44 26.37 -9.01 13.10
CA ASP A 44 25.10 -9.73 13.15
C ASP A 44 24.40 -9.73 11.79
N LEU A 45 24.44 -8.61 11.05
CA LEU A 45 23.94 -8.53 9.68
C LEU A 45 24.63 -9.53 8.74
N ASN A 46 25.93 -9.78 8.96
CA ASN A 46 26.69 -10.78 8.20
C ASN A 46 26.20 -12.23 8.40
N LYS A 47 25.34 -12.50 9.39
CA LYS A 47 24.68 -13.81 9.59
C LYS A 47 23.48 -14.04 8.67
N LEU A 48 23.00 -13.01 7.94
CA LEU A 48 21.71 -13.01 7.24
C LEU A 48 21.79 -13.20 5.72
N SER A 49 22.99 -13.32 5.14
CA SER A 49 23.18 -13.43 3.68
C SER A 49 22.41 -12.35 2.89
N LEU A 50 22.47 -11.08 3.34
CA LEU A 50 21.68 -9.98 2.77
C LEU A 50 21.82 -9.84 1.25
N ASN A 51 23.02 -10.05 0.70
CA ASN A 51 23.29 -9.99 -0.75
C ASN A 51 22.47 -10.97 -1.60
N GLN A 52 21.86 -12.00 -1.01
CA GLN A 52 21.01 -12.98 -1.68
C GLN A 52 19.52 -12.74 -1.39
N ALA A 53 19.18 -11.80 -0.52
CA ALA A 53 17.81 -11.54 -0.13
C ALA A 53 17.08 -10.79 -1.26
N ARG A 54 15.92 -11.31 -1.69
CA ARG A 54 15.04 -10.61 -2.65
C ARG A 54 14.50 -9.31 -2.05
N SER A 55 14.27 -9.27 -0.75
CA SER A 55 13.81 -8.09 -0.02
C SER A 55 14.22 -8.18 1.44
N ILE A 56 14.42 -7.02 2.07
CA ILE A 56 14.75 -6.87 3.49
C ILE A 56 13.64 -6.06 4.14
N ILE A 57 12.95 -6.62 5.14
CA ILE A 57 11.87 -5.94 5.86
C ILE A 57 12.37 -5.55 7.26
N ILE A 58 12.27 -4.27 7.61
CA ILE A 58 12.70 -3.73 8.90
C ILE A 58 11.48 -3.19 9.65
N LEU A 59 11.11 -3.88 10.74
CA LEU A 59 9.95 -3.55 11.56
C LEU A 59 10.32 -2.60 12.69
N ALA A 60 9.50 -1.58 12.93
CA ALA A 60 9.72 -0.63 14.00
C ALA A 60 9.67 -1.34 15.37
N PRO A 61 10.70 -1.19 16.23
CA PRO A 61 10.69 -1.81 17.54
C PRO A 61 9.62 -1.18 18.43
N LYS A 62 9.15 -1.92 19.45
CA LYS A 62 8.30 -1.37 20.52
C LYS A 62 9.17 -0.71 21.61
N LEU A 63 10.02 0.24 21.21
CA LEU A 63 10.96 0.96 22.07
C LEU A 63 10.80 2.47 21.86
N ASN A 64 11.47 3.27 22.70
CA ASN A 64 11.57 4.71 22.50
C ASN A 64 12.34 5.03 21.21
N ASN A 65 11.89 6.07 20.50
CA ASN A 65 12.48 6.54 19.24
C ASN A 65 12.69 5.42 18.20
N PRO A 66 11.63 4.67 17.84
CA PRO A 66 11.75 3.48 16.99
C PRO A 66 12.36 3.79 15.62
N ASP A 67 12.04 4.95 15.04
CA ASP A 67 12.50 5.38 13.72
C ASP A 67 14.01 5.60 13.67
N VAL A 68 14.63 6.09 14.76
CA VAL A 68 16.09 6.26 14.83
C VAL A 68 16.79 4.92 14.65
N ARG A 69 16.25 3.84 15.25
CA ARG A 69 16.81 2.50 15.11
C ARG A 69 16.61 1.94 13.70
N ILE A 70 15.48 2.24 13.05
CA ILE A 70 15.23 1.90 11.66
C ILE A 70 16.25 2.57 10.73
N ILE A 71 16.43 3.89 10.87
CA ILE A 71 17.38 4.68 10.09
C ILE A 71 18.81 4.14 10.27
N LYS A 72 19.24 3.89 11.52
CA LYS A 72 20.56 3.31 11.81
C LYS A 72 20.73 1.91 11.21
N THR A 73 19.70 1.08 11.25
CA THR A 73 19.73 -0.26 10.64
C THR A 73 19.91 -0.18 9.13
N ILE A 74 19.18 0.72 8.46
CA ILE A 74 19.31 0.94 7.01
C ILE A 74 20.72 1.40 6.66
N LEU A 75 21.29 2.34 7.42
CA LEU A 75 22.67 2.78 7.23
C LEU A 75 23.67 1.63 7.43
N ALA A 76 23.48 0.80 8.45
CA ALA A 76 24.34 -0.37 8.69
C ALA A 76 24.28 -1.40 7.54
N ILE A 77 23.10 -1.59 6.94
CA ILE A 77 22.92 -2.47 5.77
C ILE A 77 23.59 -1.87 4.53
N ARG A 78 23.27 -0.60 4.20
CA ARG A 78 23.78 0.05 2.98
C ARG A 78 25.29 0.27 3.00
N ASN A 79 25.86 0.51 4.17
CA ASN A 79 27.29 0.74 4.38
C ASN A 79 28.05 -0.53 4.80
N ASN A 80 27.44 -1.71 4.72
CA ASN A 80 28.11 -2.95 5.08
C ASN A 80 29.30 -3.21 4.13
N PRO A 81 30.55 -3.41 4.61
CA PRO A 81 31.72 -3.65 3.77
C PRO A 81 31.63 -4.90 2.88
N ARG A 82 30.78 -5.88 3.23
CA ARG A 82 30.57 -7.12 2.46
C ARG A 82 29.44 -7.01 1.44
N ARG A 83 28.85 -5.83 1.28
CA ARG A 83 27.78 -5.57 0.32
C ARG A 83 28.30 -5.70 -1.12
N ASN A 84 27.48 -6.29 -2.01
CA ASN A 84 27.75 -6.30 -3.44
C ASN A 84 27.24 -5.01 -4.12
N LYS A 85 27.56 -4.81 -5.41
CA LYS A 85 27.12 -3.61 -6.14
C LYS A 85 25.62 -3.57 -6.46
N ILE A 86 24.86 -4.59 -6.05
CA ILE A 86 23.42 -4.67 -6.34
C ILE A 86 22.67 -3.86 -5.28
N ASN A 87 21.65 -3.12 -5.70
CA ASN A 87 20.78 -2.38 -4.81
C ASN A 87 19.89 -3.35 -4.03
N PHE A 88 19.71 -3.09 -2.74
CA PHE A 88 18.74 -3.82 -1.94
C PHE A 88 17.33 -3.31 -2.21
N HIS A 89 16.34 -4.18 -1.94
CA HIS A 89 14.93 -3.81 -1.86
C HIS A 89 14.51 -3.81 -0.39
N ILE A 90 14.74 -2.68 0.28
CA ILE A 90 14.47 -2.51 1.70
C ILE A 90 13.05 -1.95 1.88
N ILE A 91 12.26 -2.55 2.75
CA ILE A 91 10.96 -2.04 3.18
C ILE A 91 11.05 -1.78 4.67
N ALA A 92 10.80 -0.56 5.09
CA ALA A 92 10.97 -0.16 6.49
C ALA A 92 9.73 0.56 7.02
N GLU A 93 9.31 0.22 8.23
CA GLU A 93 8.22 0.91 8.91
C GLU A 93 8.74 2.19 9.60
N ILE A 94 8.08 3.33 9.35
CA ILE A 94 8.31 4.60 10.07
C ILE A 94 7.05 4.96 10.86
N LYS A 95 7.22 5.46 12.09
CA LYS A 95 6.14 5.80 13.03
C LYS A 95 5.85 7.29 13.10
N GLU A 96 6.84 8.14 12.87
CA GLU A 96 6.72 9.59 12.96
C GLU A 96 7.15 10.28 11.66
N ARG A 97 6.26 11.13 11.13
CA ARG A 97 6.48 11.82 9.86
C ARG A 97 7.69 12.76 9.89
N ILE A 98 8.04 13.30 11.06
CA ILE A 98 9.21 14.17 11.24
C ILE A 98 10.53 13.47 10.89
N ASN A 99 10.59 12.14 11.03
CA ASN A 99 11.78 11.35 10.74
C ASN A 99 11.83 10.87 9.29
N LEU A 100 10.78 11.10 8.49
CA LEU A 100 10.66 10.55 7.14
C LEU A 100 11.75 11.09 6.20
N GLU A 101 12.08 12.37 6.29
CA GLU A 101 13.12 12.98 5.45
C GLU A 101 14.49 12.36 5.73
N ALA A 102 14.87 12.26 7.00
CA ALA A 102 16.09 11.58 7.42
C ALA A 102 16.11 10.10 6.99
N ALA A 103 14.96 9.43 7.04
CA ALA A 103 14.82 8.06 6.57
C ALA A 103 15.03 7.94 5.06
N ILE A 104 14.42 8.82 4.26
CA ILE A 104 14.59 8.87 2.79
C ILE A 104 16.07 9.09 2.44
N ILE A 105 16.75 10.02 3.10
CA ILE A 105 18.19 10.27 2.88
C ILE A 105 19.02 9.02 3.22
N ALA A 106 18.74 8.39 4.36
CA ALA A 106 19.43 7.18 4.78
C ALA A 106 19.13 5.97 3.89
N GLY A 107 17.94 5.90 3.32
CA GLY A 107 17.48 4.84 2.41
C GLY A 107 18.03 4.96 0.99
N GLY A 108 18.17 6.19 0.49
CA GLY A 108 18.38 6.43 -0.94
C GLY A 108 17.29 5.76 -1.77
N ASP A 109 17.66 5.30 -2.96
CA ASP A 109 16.74 4.64 -3.90
C ASP A 109 16.48 3.15 -3.56
N GLU A 110 17.01 2.67 -2.44
CA GLU A 110 16.95 1.25 -2.04
C GLU A 110 15.86 0.97 -1.00
N ALA A 111 15.36 2.00 -0.31
CA ALA A 111 14.42 1.84 0.79
C ALA A 111 13.06 2.48 0.50
N LEU A 112 12.01 1.70 0.67
CA LEU A 112 10.62 2.14 0.68
C LEU A 112 10.13 2.21 2.12
N PHE A 113 9.55 3.35 2.49
CA PHE A 113 9.06 3.60 3.84
C PHE A 113 7.55 3.45 3.92
N VAL A 114 7.09 2.59 4.83
CA VAL A 114 5.68 2.38 5.11
C VAL A 114 5.29 3.20 6.34
N TYR A 115 4.42 4.18 6.13
CA TYR A 115 3.86 4.99 7.21
C TYR A 115 2.49 4.46 7.63
N ALA A 116 2.51 3.37 8.43
CA ALA A 116 1.32 2.59 8.73
C ALA A 116 0.17 3.39 9.37
N ASN A 117 0.49 4.38 10.22
CA ASN A 117 -0.55 5.19 10.88
C ASN A 117 -1.36 6.03 9.88
N GLU A 118 -0.75 6.51 8.80
CA GLU A 118 -1.46 7.29 7.77
C GLU A 118 -2.31 6.39 6.87
N ILE A 119 -1.80 5.21 6.48
CA ILE A 119 -2.59 4.23 5.74
C ILE A 119 -3.83 3.83 6.54
N ILE A 120 -3.67 3.52 7.83
CA ILE A 120 -4.78 3.19 8.72
C ILE A 120 -5.76 4.37 8.84
N ALA A 121 -5.25 5.60 9.00
CA ALA A 121 -6.10 6.78 9.08
C ALA A 121 -6.93 6.99 7.80
N ARG A 122 -6.32 6.78 6.63
CA ARG A 122 -6.96 6.80 5.31
C ARG A 122 -8.07 5.77 5.20
N ILE A 123 -7.78 4.52 5.55
CA ILE A 123 -8.77 3.44 5.54
C ILE A 123 -9.95 3.77 6.46
N ILE A 124 -9.70 4.24 7.69
CA ILE A 124 -10.75 4.60 8.65
C ILE A 124 -11.64 5.71 8.07
N ALA A 125 -11.05 6.83 7.65
CA ALA A 125 -11.81 7.97 7.16
C ALA A 125 -12.67 7.62 5.93
N GLN A 126 -12.11 6.87 4.98
CA GLN A 126 -12.85 6.46 3.79
C GLN A 126 -13.97 5.45 4.13
N SER A 127 -13.71 4.52 5.05
CA SER A 127 -14.70 3.54 5.50
C SER A 127 -15.86 4.16 6.28
N CYS A 128 -15.62 5.27 6.99
CA CYS A 128 -16.69 6.03 7.63
C CYS A 128 -17.66 6.66 6.61
N ARG A 129 -17.17 7.00 5.40
CA ARG A 129 -17.98 7.62 4.34
C ARG A 129 -18.68 6.61 3.45
N GLN A 130 -18.04 5.48 3.19
CA GLN A 130 -18.55 4.45 2.29
C GLN A 130 -18.68 3.13 3.04
N ARG A 131 -19.92 2.77 3.36
CA ARG A 131 -20.23 1.45 3.96
C ARG A 131 -19.72 0.35 3.04
N GLY A 132 -19.03 -0.63 3.61
CA GLY A 132 -18.47 -1.77 2.89
C GLY A 132 -17.08 -1.54 2.29
N LEU A 133 -16.59 -0.29 2.20
CA LEU A 133 -15.24 -0.03 1.67
C LEU A 133 -14.14 -0.66 2.53
N SER A 134 -14.34 -0.70 3.85
CA SER A 134 -13.42 -1.39 4.76
C SER A 134 -13.22 -2.86 4.39
N VAL A 135 -14.29 -3.54 3.94
CA VAL A 135 -14.22 -4.96 3.55
C VAL A 135 -13.40 -5.10 2.26
N ILE A 136 -13.63 -4.24 1.27
CA ILE A 136 -12.91 -4.23 0.00
C ILE A 136 -11.42 -3.95 0.24
N LEU A 137 -11.09 -2.89 0.98
CA LEU A 137 -9.71 -2.53 1.29
C LEU A 137 -9.02 -3.61 2.12
N SER A 138 -9.71 -4.24 3.07
CA SER A 138 -9.14 -5.35 3.85
C SER A 138 -8.90 -6.58 2.97
N SER A 139 -9.78 -6.85 2.00
CA SER A 139 -9.58 -7.94 1.03
C SER A 139 -8.35 -7.68 0.15
N LEU A 140 -8.21 -6.48 -0.41
CA LEU A 140 -7.08 -6.13 -1.28
C LEU A 140 -5.73 -6.04 -0.53
N LEU A 141 -5.75 -5.80 0.78
CA LEU A 141 -4.56 -5.80 1.64
C LEU A 141 -4.27 -7.18 2.25
N SER A 142 -5.16 -8.16 2.05
CA SER A 142 -4.98 -9.54 2.49
C SER A 142 -4.20 -10.32 1.45
N PHE A 143 -3.46 -11.34 1.89
CA PHE A 143 -2.85 -12.34 1.00
C PHE A 143 -3.83 -13.47 0.61
N GLN A 144 -5.12 -13.23 0.75
CA GLN A 144 -6.18 -14.19 0.48
C GLN A 144 -7.20 -13.56 -0.45
N GLY A 145 -7.52 -14.26 -1.55
CA GLY A 145 -8.42 -13.77 -2.58
C GLY A 145 -7.64 -12.98 -3.62
N ASP A 146 -8.21 -11.87 -4.07
CA ASP A 146 -7.62 -11.07 -5.13
C ASP A 146 -6.56 -10.09 -4.63
N GLU A 147 -5.42 -10.07 -5.30
CA GLU A 147 -4.27 -9.21 -5.05
C GLU A 147 -3.93 -8.34 -6.27
N ILE A 148 -3.05 -7.36 -6.09
CA ILE A 148 -2.57 -6.48 -7.17
C ILE A 148 -1.27 -7.04 -7.75
N TYR A 149 -1.29 -7.27 -9.06
CA TYR A 149 -0.15 -7.77 -9.82
C TYR A 149 0.28 -6.79 -10.91
N PHE A 150 1.57 -6.84 -11.22
CA PHE A 150 2.18 -6.12 -12.33
C PHE A 150 2.63 -7.13 -13.38
N LYS A 151 2.19 -6.97 -14.62
CA LYS A 151 2.50 -7.92 -15.69
C LYS A 151 2.95 -7.21 -16.96
N HIS A 152 4.09 -7.61 -17.50
CA HIS A 152 4.41 -7.30 -18.90
C HIS A 152 3.55 -8.18 -19.80
N GLU A 153 2.78 -7.56 -20.69
CA GLU A 153 1.93 -8.26 -21.65
C GLU A 153 2.29 -7.81 -23.07
N SER A 154 3.13 -8.60 -23.75
CA SER A 154 3.66 -8.23 -25.08
C SER A 154 2.56 -8.07 -26.12
N ALA A 155 1.47 -8.83 -26.02
CA ALA A 155 0.33 -8.74 -26.94
C ALA A 155 -0.49 -7.45 -26.80
N LEU A 156 -0.28 -6.68 -25.72
CA LEU A 156 -0.93 -5.38 -25.51
C LEU A 156 -0.04 -4.19 -25.88
N VAL A 157 1.23 -4.41 -26.25
CA VAL A 157 2.11 -3.34 -26.70
C VAL A 157 1.57 -2.71 -27.99
N GLY A 158 1.51 -1.37 -28.02
CA GLY A 158 0.94 -0.58 -29.10
C GLY A 158 -0.59 -0.45 -29.05
N ARG A 159 -1.25 -1.15 -28.12
CA ARG A 159 -2.70 -1.07 -27.91
C ARG A 159 -3.06 0.02 -26.91
N THR A 160 -4.32 0.39 -26.88
CA THR A 160 -4.83 1.39 -25.93
C THR A 160 -5.11 0.76 -24.57
N PHE A 161 -5.15 1.58 -23.51
CA PHE A 161 -5.60 1.14 -22.20
C PHE A 161 -7.05 0.62 -22.22
N TYR A 162 -7.89 1.16 -23.11
CA TYR A 162 -9.23 0.62 -23.38
C TYR A 162 -9.17 -0.85 -23.77
N ASP A 163 -8.31 -1.21 -24.73
CA ASP A 163 -8.17 -2.60 -25.19
C ASP A 163 -7.73 -3.51 -24.04
N ALA A 164 -6.79 -3.04 -23.22
CA ALA A 164 -6.33 -3.78 -22.05
C ALA A 164 -7.46 -4.07 -21.05
N VAL A 165 -8.33 -3.11 -20.75
CA VAL A 165 -9.45 -3.27 -19.82
C VAL A 165 -10.38 -4.44 -20.21
N PHE A 166 -10.53 -4.71 -21.51
CA PHE A 166 -11.38 -5.78 -22.03
C PHE A 166 -10.61 -7.04 -22.47
N SER A 167 -9.32 -7.13 -22.14
CA SER A 167 -8.44 -8.21 -22.63
C SER A 167 -8.35 -9.44 -21.71
N TYR A 168 -8.97 -9.40 -20.52
CA TYR A 168 -8.92 -10.47 -19.52
C TYR A 168 -10.32 -10.90 -19.07
N ASP A 169 -10.56 -12.22 -18.95
CA ASP A 169 -11.85 -12.75 -18.48
C ASP A 169 -11.97 -12.82 -16.96
N LYS A 170 -10.83 -13.01 -16.27
CA LYS A 170 -10.77 -13.32 -14.83
C LYS A 170 -9.99 -12.30 -14.01
N CYS A 171 -9.62 -11.18 -14.63
CA CYS A 171 -8.81 -10.15 -13.99
C CYS A 171 -9.42 -8.78 -14.27
N SER A 172 -9.24 -7.85 -13.34
CA SER A 172 -9.63 -6.46 -13.54
C SER A 172 -8.40 -5.60 -13.76
N VAL A 173 -8.28 -4.98 -14.94
CA VAL A 173 -7.20 -4.02 -15.20
C VAL A 173 -7.51 -2.70 -14.49
N ILE A 174 -6.57 -2.24 -13.68
CA ILE A 174 -6.74 -1.02 -12.87
C ILE A 174 -5.73 0.08 -13.20
N GLY A 175 -4.70 -0.20 -14.00
CA GLY A 175 -3.71 0.82 -14.34
C GLY A 175 -2.54 0.32 -15.16
N LEU A 176 -1.54 1.19 -15.28
CA LEU A 176 -0.27 0.93 -15.95
C LEU A 176 0.88 1.38 -15.04
N MET A 177 1.97 0.62 -15.02
CA MET A 177 3.27 1.11 -14.56
C MET A 177 4.11 1.36 -15.80
N LEU A 178 4.55 2.60 -15.98
CA LEU A 178 5.37 2.97 -17.12
C LEU A 178 6.78 2.39 -16.98
N SER A 179 7.53 2.34 -18.08
CA SER A 179 8.92 1.86 -18.09
C SER A 179 9.86 2.60 -17.13
N ASP A 180 9.54 3.84 -16.77
CA ASP A 180 10.28 4.65 -15.79
C ASP A 180 9.89 4.36 -14.32
N GLY A 181 8.96 3.43 -14.08
CA GLY A 181 8.42 3.07 -12.77
C GLY A 181 7.22 3.90 -12.31
N THR A 182 6.79 4.91 -13.09
CA THR A 182 5.62 5.74 -12.75
C THR A 182 4.34 4.91 -12.80
N VAL A 183 3.63 4.85 -11.68
CA VAL A 183 2.32 4.19 -11.59
C VAL A 183 1.19 5.16 -11.95
N LYS A 184 0.34 4.76 -12.90
CA LYS A 184 -0.90 5.44 -13.27
C LYS A 184 -2.08 4.52 -13.02
N ILE A 185 -2.88 4.83 -11.99
CA ILE A 185 -4.16 4.15 -11.74
C ILE A 185 -5.21 4.76 -12.66
N PHE A 186 -5.87 3.91 -13.43
CA PHE A 186 -6.91 4.22 -14.41
C PHE A 186 -6.56 5.42 -15.31
N PRO A 187 -5.48 5.33 -16.12
CA PRO A 187 -5.13 6.38 -17.06
C PRO A 187 -6.22 6.60 -18.11
N ARG A 188 -6.09 7.64 -18.96
CA ARG A 188 -7.05 7.87 -20.04
C ARG A 188 -7.15 6.62 -20.92
N LEU A 189 -8.37 6.26 -21.32
CA LEU A 189 -8.65 5.04 -22.09
C LEU A 189 -7.87 4.97 -23.41
N ASN A 190 -7.54 6.11 -24.03
CA ASN A 190 -6.74 6.20 -25.24
C ASN A 190 -5.21 6.19 -25.00
N THR A 191 -4.75 6.00 -23.76
CA THR A 191 -3.32 5.90 -23.45
C THR A 191 -2.73 4.68 -24.13
N ILE A 192 -1.66 4.85 -24.91
CA ILE A 192 -0.96 3.76 -25.58
C ILE A 192 -0.02 3.05 -24.59
N ILE A 193 -0.04 1.72 -24.63
CA ILE A 193 0.82 0.85 -23.85
C ILE A 193 2.13 0.67 -24.64
N ASN A 194 3.24 1.11 -24.06
CA ASN A 194 4.54 1.08 -24.71
C ASN A 194 5.33 -0.17 -24.35
N ILE A 195 6.41 -0.42 -25.10
CA ILE A 195 7.39 -1.45 -24.75
C ILE A 195 7.98 -1.10 -23.38
N GLY A 196 7.99 -2.09 -22.47
CA GLY A 196 8.50 -1.92 -21.12
C GLY A 196 7.45 -1.46 -20.10
N ASP A 197 6.28 -1.00 -20.53
CA ASP A 197 5.16 -0.77 -19.63
C ASP A 197 4.66 -2.11 -19.05
N GLN A 198 4.07 -2.05 -17.86
CA GLN A 198 3.39 -3.16 -17.20
C GLN A 198 1.92 -2.83 -16.97
N ILE A 199 1.06 -3.81 -17.20
CA ILE A 199 -0.35 -3.74 -16.82
C ILE A 199 -0.47 -3.99 -15.33
N ILE A 200 -1.25 -3.16 -14.64
CA ILE A 200 -1.62 -3.35 -13.24
C ILE A 200 -2.99 -3.99 -13.21
N VAL A 201 -3.08 -5.19 -12.63
CA VAL A 201 -4.31 -5.98 -12.59
C VAL A 201 -4.63 -6.43 -11.17
N ILE A 202 -5.92 -6.57 -10.88
CA ILE A 202 -6.43 -7.30 -9.72
C ILE A 202 -6.74 -8.72 -10.18
N ALA A 203 -6.16 -9.71 -9.51
CA ALA A 203 -6.33 -11.13 -9.81
C ALA A 203 -6.11 -11.99 -8.56
N GLU A 204 -6.70 -13.19 -8.53
CA GLU A 204 -6.54 -14.13 -7.41
C GLU A 204 -5.12 -14.71 -7.31
N ASP A 205 -4.42 -14.84 -8.44
CA ASP A 205 -3.05 -15.39 -8.51
C ASP A 205 -2.36 -14.93 -9.81
N ASP A 206 -1.03 -14.86 -9.83
CA ASP A 206 -0.25 -14.41 -10.99
C ASP A 206 -0.44 -15.32 -12.22
N HIS A 207 -0.56 -16.62 -11.99
CA HIS A 207 -0.81 -17.63 -13.02
C HIS A 207 -2.21 -17.53 -13.66
N LYS A 208 -3.15 -16.82 -13.03
CA LYS A 208 -4.51 -16.62 -13.55
C LYS A 208 -4.62 -15.42 -14.49
N ILE A 209 -3.57 -14.60 -14.60
CA ILE A 209 -3.53 -13.43 -15.47
C ILE A 209 -3.27 -13.91 -16.91
N ILE A 210 -4.33 -14.30 -17.61
CA ILE A 210 -4.26 -14.85 -18.97
C ILE A 210 -5.22 -14.06 -19.85
N LEU A 211 -4.76 -13.67 -21.03
CA LEU A 211 -5.58 -12.98 -22.03
C LEU A 211 -6.78 -13.83 -22.43
N SER A 212 -7.93 -13.20 -22.64
CA SER A 212 -9.15 -13.89 -23.04
C SER A 212 -8.99 -14.52 -24.42
N SER A 213 -9.64 -15.67 -24.60
CA SER A 213 -9.68 -16.36 -25.89
C SER A 213 -10.27 -15.48 -26.99
N ASP A 214 -11.29 -14.69 -26.64
CA ASP A 214 -11.90 -13.68 -27.51
C ASP A 214 -10.87 -12.63 -27.95
N TYR A 215 -10.13 -12.04 -27.01
CA TYR A 215 -9.09 -11.05 -27.33
C TYR A 215 -7.99 -11.62 -28.25
N LEU A 216 -7.49 -12.82 -27.95
CA LEU A 216 -6.49 -13.50 -28.78
C LEU A 216 -7.02 -13.78 -30.19
N SER A 217 -8.28 -14.20 -30.31
CA SER A 217 -8.90 -14.44 -31.62
C SER A 217 -8.95 -13.17 -32.46
N ARG A 218 -9.33 -12.03 -31.86
CA ARG A 218 -9.40 -10.73 -32.55
C ARG A 218 -8.05 -10.26 -33.06
N ILE A 219 -7.01 -10.37 -32.24
CA ILE A 219 -5.64 -10.06 -32.65
C ILE A 219 -5.24 -10.92 -33.86
N ASN A 220 -5.51 -12.23 -33.81
CA ASN A 220 -5.15 -13.14 -34.91
C ASN A 220 -5.89 -12.79 -36.22
N TYR A 221 -7.17 -12.38 -36.14
CA TYR A 221 -7.92 -11.92 -37.32
C TYR A 221 -7.37 -10.60 -37.89
N GLU A 222 -7.02 -9.64 -37.03
CA GLU A 222 -6.40 -8.37 -37.45
C GLU A 222 -5.07 -8.60 -38.19
N TYR A 223 -4.21 -9.48 -37.66
CA TYR A 223 -2.96 -9.84 -38.34
C TYR A 223 -3.19 -10.60 -39.65
N SER A 224 -4.29 -11.34 -39.78
CA SER A 224 -4.69 -12.02 -41.02
C SER A 224 -5.28 -11.07 -42.07
N GLY A 225 -5.37 -9.76 -41.81
CA GLY A 225 -5.92 -8.77 -42.74
C GLY A 225 -7.44 -8.89 -42.98
N SER A 226 -8.13 -9.69 -42.16
CA SER A 226 -9.57 -9.94 -42.28
C SER A 226 -10.34 -9.09 -41.27
N LYS A 227 -11.44 -8.45 -41.69
CA LYS A 227 -12.30 -7.67 -40.78
C LYS A 227 -12.88 -8.61 -39.72
N SER A 228 -12.47 -8.42 -38.46
CA SER A 228 -13.00 -9.18 -37.33
C SER A 228 -14.53 -9.00 -37.23
N PRO A 229 -15.32 -10.09 -37.12
CA PRO A 229 -16.76 -10.00 -36.87
C PRO A 229 -17.09 -9.56 -35.44
N LEU A 230 -16.11 -9.55 -34.53
CA LEU A 230 -16.23 -9.24 -33.11
C LEU A 230 -15.62 -7.87 -32.78
N LEU A 231 -15.92 -6.85 -33.59
CA LEU A 231 -15.69 -5.48 -33.16
C LEU A 231 -16.58 -5.25 -31.93
N PHE A 232 -15.99 -5.13 -30.74
CA PHE A 232 -16.68 -4.43 -29.66
C PHE A 232 -17.08 -3.10 -30.25
N ASN A 233 -18.37 -2.90 -30.49
CA ASN A 233 -18.84 -1.64 -30.99
C ASN A 233 -18.48 -0.63 -29.90
N HIS A 234 -17.46 0.20 -30.14
CA HIS A 234 -17.02 1.24 -29.20
C HIS A 234 -18.18 2.16 -28.80
N ASN A 235 -19.30 2.12 -29.55
CA ASN A 235 -20.54 2.84 -29.29
C ASN A 235 -21.52 2.14 -28.32
N THR A 236 -21.27 0.89 -27.89
CA THR A 236 -22.14 0.14 -26.96
C THR A 236 -21.72 0.21 -25.50
N VAL A 237 -20.51 0.72 -25.21
CA VAL A 237 -20.24 1.21 -23.86
C VAL A 237 -21.05 2.49 -23.75
N LEU A 238 -22.08 2.48 -22.90
CA LEU A 238 -22.73 3.70 -22.43
C LEU A 238 -21.66 4.50 -21.67
N LEU A 239 -20.84 5.25 -22.41
CA LEU A 239 -20.21 6.46 -21.95
C LEU A 239 -21.37 7.42 -21.71
N SER A 240 -22.17 7.15 -20.66
CA SER A 240 -22.92 8.22 -20.02
C SER A 240 -21.90 9.34 -19.86
N ASN A 241 -22.17 10.50 -20.49
CA ASN A 241 -21.35 11.69 -20.32
C ASN A 241 -20.96 11.69 -18.85
N PRO A 242 -19.66 11.63 -18.50
CA PRO A 242 -19.26 11.52 -17.12
C PRO A 242 -20.02 12.64 -16.45
N VAL A 243 -20.97 12.27 -15.60
CA VAL A 243 -21.71 13.27 -14.86
C VAL A 243 -20.61 13.84 -14.00
N THR A 244 -20.00 14.93 -14.46
CA THR A 244 -19.03 15.73 -13.75
C THR A 244 -19.78 16.48 -12.66
N ARG A 245 -20.64 15.77 -11.90
CA ARG A 245 -20.78 16.03 -10.50
C ARG A 245 -19.41 15.70 -9.93
N ARG A 246 -18.50 16.69 -9.98
CA ARG A 246 -17.58 16.87 -8.86
C ARG A 246 -18.45 16.67 -7.64
N ALA A 247 -18.21 15.61 -6.88
CA ALA A 247 -18.96 15.39 -5.66
C ALA A 247 -18.83 16.69 -4.87
N THR A 248 -19.90 17.47 -4.81
CA THR A 248 -19.90 18.73 -4.10
C THR A 248 -19.67 18.33 -2.67
N LYS A 249 -18.55 18.79 -2.09
CA LYS A 249 -18.29 18.60 -0.67
C LYS A 249 -19.54 19.06 0.08
N ILE A 250 -20.09 18.18 0.91
CA ILE A 250 -21.26 18.49 1.74
C ILE A 250 -20.83 18.72 3.18
N ILE A 251 -21.68 19.40 3.93
CA ILE A 251 -21.51 19.58 5.37
C ILE A 251 -21.82 18.24 6.05
N GLU A 252 -20.92 17.79 6.90
CA GLU A 252 -21.05 16.52 7.61
C GLU A 252 -20.84 16.70 9.12
N ARG A 253 -21.41 15.80 9.92
CA ARG A 253 -21.19 15.72 11.36
C ARG A 253 -20.50 14.40 11.68
N ASN A 254 -19.28 14.48 12.19
CA ASN A 254 -18.47 13.31 12.51
C ASN A 254 -18.25 13.21 14.02
N LEU A 255 -18.32 12.00 14.58
CA LEU A 255 -18.01 11.72 15.98
C LEU A 255 -16.72 10.89 16.06
N LEU A 256 -15.74 11.38 16.82
CA LEU A 256 -14.48 10.71 17.08
C LEU A 256 -14.41 10.33 18.57
N LEU A 257 -14.30 9.04 18.83
CA LEU A 257 -14.23 8.48 20.19
C LEU A 257 -12.77 8.24 20.61
N GLY A 258 -12.31 8.98 21.61
CA GLY A 258 -10.95 8.98 22.16
C GLY A 258 -9.94 9.75 21.31
N TRP A 259 -8.90 10.32 21.92
CA TRP A 259 -7.83 11.00 21.18
C TRP A 259 -6.49 10.29 21.35
N ASN A 260 -6.02 9.63 20.29
CA ASN A 260 -4.72 8.97 20.27
C ASN A 260 -3.86 9.51 19.11
N LYS A 261 -2.64 8.99 18.93
CA LYS A 261 -1.71 9.42 17.87
C LYS A 261 -2.25 9.34 16.43
N LYS A 262 -3.31 8.57 16.17
CA LYS A 262 -3.96 8.47 14.85
C LYS A 262 -5.11 9.44 14.67
N ALA A 263 -5.75 9.90 15.75
CA ALA A 263 -6.91 10.79 15.69
C ALA A 263 -6.66 12.07 14.88
N PRO A 264 -5.51 12.77 15.01
CA PRO A 264 -5.21 13.93 14.17
C PRO A 264 -5.09 13.58 12.68
N LEU A 265 -4.56 12.39 12.36
CA LEU A 265 -4.42 11.93 10.98
C LEU A 265 -5.79 11.60 10.38
N ILE A 266 -6.67 10.94 11.16
CA ILE A 266 -8.04 10.63 10.73
C ILE A 266 -8.82 11.92 10.48
N ALA A 267 -8.73 12.90 11.38
CA ALA A 267 -9.41 14.19 11.22
C ALA A 267 -8.93 14.94 9.97
N ARG A 268 -7.62 14.97 9.72
CA ARG A 268 -7.04 15.56 8.49
C ARG A 268 -7.49 14.84 7.23
N GLU A 269 -7.61 13.52 7.27
CA GLU A 269 -8.10 12.79 6.12
C GLU A 269 -9.59 13.05 5.87
N LEU A 270 -10.43 13.03 6.91
CA LEU A 270 -11.85 13.37 6.80
C LEU A 270 -12.05 14.78 6.21
N ASP A 271 -11.20 15.72 6.61
CA ASP A 271 -11.22 17.10 6.11
C ASP A 271 -11.14 17.21 4.57
N THR A 272 -10.39 16.29 3.95
CA THR A 272 -10.21 16.29 2.49
C THR A 272 -11.53 16.10 1.74
N TYR A 273 -12.55 15.51 2.38
CA TYR A 273 -13.82 15.15 1.73
C TYR A 273 -15.01 16.03 2.13
N VAL A 274 -14.90 16.82 3.20
CA VAL A 274 -16.04 17.60 3.73
C VAL A 274 -16.00 19.07 3.33
N ALA A 275 -17.16 19.74 3.37
CA ALA A 275 -17.25 21.18 3.17
C ALA A 275 -16.90 21.98 4.42
N ARG A 276 -16.54 23.26 4.23
CA ARG A 276 -16.40 24.22 5.33
C ARG A 276 -17.70 24.35 6.13
N GLY A 277 -17.59 24.30 7.46
CA GLY A 277 -18.74 24.32 8.36
C GLY A 277 -19.21 22.92 8.78
N SER A 278 -18.55 21.86 8.34
CA SER A 278 -18.73 20.52 8.89
C SER A 278 -18.37 20.49 10.37
N GLU A 279 -18.93 19.57 11.13
CA GLU A 279 -18.70 19.46 12.58
C GLU A 279 -17.88 18.21 12.90
N LEU A 280 -16.90 18.35 13.79
CA LEU A 280 -16.16 17.23 14.36
C LEU A 280 -16.36 17.22 15.88
N HIS A 281 -17.13 16.26 16.35
CA HIS A 281 -17.40 16.01 17.76
C HIS A 281 -16.36 15.04 18.30
N ILE A 282 -15.63 15.42 19.35
CA ILE A 282 -14.60 14.59 19.97
C ILE A 282 -15.07 14.21 21.37
N LEU A 283 -15.36 12.93 21.58
CA LEU A 283 -15.70 12.38 22.89
C LEU A 283 -14.46 11.71 23.48
N THR A 284 -13.95 12.20 24.60
CA THR A 284 -12.76 11.61 25.23
C THR A 284 -12.87 11.62 26.75
N ASN A 285 -12.44 10.52 27.38
CA ASN A 285 -12.36 10.41 28.83
C ASN A 285 -11.01 10.97 29.29
N SER A 286 -10.93 12.28 29.57
CA SER A 286 -9.94 12.84 30.50
C SER A 286 -9.92 14.38 30.49
N ASN A 287 -9.71 14.93 31.69
CA ASN A 287 -9.24 16.29 31.95
C ASN A 287 -7.79 16.56 31.47
N ILE A 288 -7.18 15.67 30.66
CA ILE A 288 -5.72 15.56 30.50
C ILE A 288 -5.23 15.82 29.08
N ILE A 289 -6.08 15.75 28.05
CA ILE A 289 -5.64 16.20 26.73
C ILE A 289 -5.91 17.71 26.64
N ASN A 290 -4.83 18.48 26.73
CA ASN A 290 -4.83 19.93 26.63
C ASN A 290 -5.64 20.32 25.38
N LYS A 291 -6.90 20.75 25.55
CA LYS A 291 -7.83 21.03 24.43
C LYS A 291 -7.20 21.98 23.42
N LEU A 292 -6.34 22.88 23.90
CA LEU A 292 -5.50 23.78 23.12
C LEU A 292 -4.57 23.04 22.14
N ASN A 293 -3.96 21.93 22.55
CA ASN A 293 -3.10 21.12 21.67
C ASN A 293 -3.92 20.40 20.59
N ILE A 294 -5.09 19.84 20.95
CA ILE A 294 -5.99 19.25 19.95
C ILE A 294 -6.46 20.32 18.97
N GLN A 295 -6.94 21.46 19.47
CA GLN A 295 -7.38 22.57 18.63
C GLN A 295 -6.25 23.01 17.71
N HIS A 296 -5.04 23.21 18.22
CA HIS A 296 -3.87 23.56 17.43
C HIS A 296 -3.60 22.56 16.29
N GLN A 297 -3.73 21.26 16.56
CA GLN A 297 -3.57 20.22 15.54
C GLN A 297 -4.63 20.27 14.43
N LEU A 298 -5.78 20.91 14.67
CA LEU A 298 -6.96 20.96 13.82
C LEU A 298 -7.27 22.36 13.26
N LEU A 299 -6.50 23.40 13.63
CA LEU A 299 -6.79 24.81 13.31
C LEU A 299 -6.99 25.10 11.81
N GLN A 300 -6.42 24.27 10.94
CA GLN A 300 -6.46 24.46 9.48
C GLN A 300 -7.54 23.62 8.78
N LEU A 301 -8.39 22.91 9.53
CA LEU A 301 -9.42 22.06 8.96
C LEU A 301 -10.74 22.82 8.76
N ASN A 302 -11.56 22.33 7.84
CA ASN A 302 -12.91 22.80 7.52
C ASN A 302 -13.94 22.51 8.62
N PHE A 303 -13.51 21.89 9.72
CA PHE A 303 -14.36 21.48 10.83
C PHE A 303 -14.54 22.58 11.89
N VAL A 304 -15.77 22.73 12.35
CA VAL A 304 -16.09 23.28 13.67
C VAL A 304 -15.92 22.16 14.69
N VAL A 305 -14.99 22.32 15.63
CA VAL A 305 -14.62 21.26 16.58
C VAL A 305 -15.41 21.42 17.88
N HIS A 306 -16.13 20.37 18.27
CA HIS A 306 -16.88 20.29 19.52
C HIS A 306 -16.25 19.23 20.44
N PHE A 307 -16.04 19.58 21.71
CA PHE A 307 -15.55 18.63 22.71
C PHE A 307 -16.69 18.15 23.59
N LEU A 308 -16.92 16.84 23.59
CA LEU A 308 -17.87 16.17 24.45
C LEU A 308 -17.10 15.49 25.59
N HIS A 309 -17.63 15.56 26.81
CA HIS A 309 -17.05 14.90 27.98
C HIS A 309 -17.85 13.64 28.29
N SER A 310 -17.18 12.50 28.45
CA SER A 310 -17.81 11.28 28.98
C SER A 310 -17.33 11.04 30.40
N LEU A 311 -18.27 10.77 31.32
CA LEU A 311 -17.98 10.25 32.66
C LEU A 311 -17.78 8.73 32.66
N ILE A 312 -18.05 8.05 31.53
CA ILE A 312 -18.17 6.59 31.44
C ILE A 312 -17.64 6.13 30.05
N ILE A 313 -16.33 5.95 29.89
CA ILE A 313 -15.71 5.08 28.85
C ILE A 313 -14.43 4.49 29.44
#